data_AF-A0A920JU62-F1
#
_entry.id   AF-A0A920JU62-F1
#
_cell.length_a   1.000
_cell.length_b   1.000
_cell.length_c   1.000
_cell.angle_alpha   90.00
_cell.angle_beta   90.00
_cell.angle_gamma   90.00
#
_symmetry.space_group_name_H-M   'P 1'
#
loop_
_entity.id
_entity.type
_entity.pdbx_description
1 polymer ?
#
loop_
_entity_poly.entity_id
_entity_poly.type
_entity_poly.pdbx_seq_one_letter_code
_entity_poly.pdbx_strand_id
1 'polypeptide(L)'
;MVVEAAFPVLDNLEVTVATRDERYSTGQSSTDPKFGVTYAPTEWLTLRPTKGTAFIAPSLNDLNAPERCNLSNLDDPMSTFFAYARRCQAGNPNLTPETADTLAYGFTIEPIDNLRIDLDYSQTEFTDRIVSIDPQQLLNIDYYNWSQGTGISGREPTVAELTSWVQSGAQDPRIVRSAADPTQILRVTVGQSNAAANNVEAIDLKVRYQFDLGDIGLDDWGSITLQGAATKLDVWEYQKFVQIQ
;
A
#
# COMPACT_ATOMS: atom_id res chain seq x y z
N MET A 1 5.65 17.21 14.24
CA MET A 1 5.34 18.65 14.01
C MET A 1 4.29 18.74 12.93
N VAL A 2 3.33 19.66 13.04
CA VAL A 2 2.35 19.94 11.97
C VAL A 2 2.39 21.42 11.64
N VAL A 3 2.36 21.74 10.35
CA VAL A 3 2.20 23.10 9.84
C VAL A 3 1.13 23.07 8.77
N GLU A 4 0.19 24.01 8.85
CA GLU A 4 -0.91 24.16 7.88
C GLU A 4 -1.10 25.64 7.57
N ALA A 5 -1.33 25.96 6.30
CA ALA A 5 -1.60 27.31 5.82
C ALA A 5 -2.61 27.28 4.67
N ALA A 6 -3.51 28.27 4.67
CA ALA A 6 -4.46 28.52 3.60
C ALA A 6 -4.26 29.95 3.09
N PHE A 7 -4.18 30.11 1.78
CA PHE A 7 -3.89 31.36 1.10
C PHE A 7 -5.06 31.70 0.17
N PRO A 8 -5.87 32.73 0.50
CA PRO A 8 -6.84 33.27 -0.43
C PRO A 8 -6.10 34.09 -1.50
N VAL A 9 -5.79 33.46 -2.64
CA VAL A 9 -5.04 34.09 -3.73
C VAL A 9 -5.93 35.08 -4.48
N LEU A 10 -7.20 34.72 -4.67
CA LEU A 10 -8.29 35.55 -5.21
C LEU A 10 -9.57 35.27 -4.43
N ASP A 11 -10.60 36.08 -4.63
CA ASP A 11 -11.92 35.88 -4.00
C ASP A 11 -12.56 34.52 -4.34
N ASN A 12 -12.14 33.93 -5.46
CA ASN A 12 -12.61 32.63 -5.94
C ASN A 12 -11.51 31.56 -6.03
N LEU A 13 -10.31 31.82 -5.49
CA LEU A 13 -9.17 30.91 -5.55
C LEU A 13 -8.46 30.84 -4.19
N GLU A 14 -8.50 29.67 -3.56
CA GLU A 14 -7.76 29.36 -2.35
C GLU A 14 -6.74 28.25 -2.60
N VAL A 15 -5.53 28.41 -2.06
CA VAL A 15 -4.48 27.39 -2.06
C VAL A 15 -4.18 26.99 -0.62
N THR A 16 -4.14 25.68 -0.37
CA THR A 16 -3.80 25.11 0.94
C THR A 16 -2.51 24.32 0.84
N VAL A 17 -1.65 24.49 1.85
CA VAL A 17 -0.40 23.76 2.01
C VAL A 17 -0.31 23.28 3.45
N ALA A 18 -0.05 22.00 3.63
CA ALA A 18 0.15 21.40 4.93
C ALA A 18 1.33 20.42 4.89
N THR A 19 1.96 20.21 6.03
CA THR A 19 2.94 19.15 6.22
C THR A 19 2.90 18.63 7.65
N ARG A 20 3.11 17.32 7.78
CA ARG A 20 3.22 16.62 9.07
C ARG A 20 4.55 15.88 9.10
N ASP A 21 5.39 16.20 10.08
CA ASP A 21 6.63 15.47 10.38
C ASP A 21 6.43 14.61 11.62
N GLU A 22 6.67 13.31 11.50
CA GLU A 22 6.52 12.35 12.59
C GLU A 22 7.80 11.56 12.80
N ARG A 23 8.15 11.31 14.07
CA ARG A 23 9.33 10.55 14.48
C ARG A 23 8.95 9.62 15.62
N TYR A 24 9.25 8.34 15.46
CA TYR A 24 9.00 7.32 16.46
C TYR A 24 10.29 6.96 17.20
N SER A 25 10.18 6.64 18.49
CA SER A 25 11.30 6.18 19.30
C SER A 25 11.92 4.86 18.81
N THR A 26 11.20 4.13 17.95
CA THR A 26 11.62 2.89 17.29
C THR A 26 12.48 3.14 16.04
N GLY A 27 12.76 4.40 15.68
CA GLY A 27 13.68 4.78 14.60
C GLY A 27 13.01 5.16 13.29
N GLN A 28 11.70 4.96 13.14
CA GLN A 28 10.95 5.31 11.94
C GLN A 28 10.56 6.80 11.95
N SER A 29 10.46 7.40 10.77
CA SER A 29 9.99 8.77 10.59
C SER A 29 9.32 8.95 9.23
N SER A 30 8.40 9.90 9.13
CA SER A 30 7.82 10.34 7.86
C SER A 30 7.63 11.85 7.85
N THR A 31 7.67 12.44 6.65
CA THR A 31 7.28 13.83 6.41
C THR A 31 6.26 13.84 5.29
N ASP A 32 5.01 14.16 5.62
CA ASP A 32 3.88 14.00 4.74
C ASP A 32 3.35 15.37 4.29
N PRO A 33 3.72 15.88 3.11
CA PRO A 33 3.13 17.09 2.55
C PRO A 33 1.74 16.85 1.97
N LYS A 34 0.92 17.90 2.00
CA LYS A 34 -0.38 18.00 1.33
C LYS A 34 -0.54 19.37 0.69
N PHE A 35 -1.02 19.36 -0.55
CA PHE A 35 -1.34 20.53 -1.35
C PHE A 35 -2.79 20.42 -1.82
N GLY A 36 -3.54 21.50 -1.71
CA GLY A 36 -4.91 21.57 -2.20
C GLY A 36 -5.18 22.91 -2.85
N VAL A 37 -6.05 22.91 -3.85
CA VAL A 37 -6.58 24.14 -4.45
C VAL A 37 -8.10 24.04 -4.42
N THR A 38 -8.76 25.13 -4.07
CA THR A 38 -10.20 25.30 -4.27
C THR A 38 -10.38 26.49 -5.22
N TYR A 39 -10.98 26.25 -6.38
CA TYR A 39 -11.13 27.26 -7.41
C TYR A 39 -12.57 27.28 -7.94
N ALA A 40 -13.24 28.42 -7.82
CA ALA A 40 -14.59 28.65 -8.30
C ALA A 40 -14.58 29.63 -9.49
N PRO A 41 -14.21 29.19 -10.71
CA PRO A 41 -14.14 30.08 -11.88
C PRO A 41 -15.48 30.73 -12.24
N THR A 42 -16.58 30.09 -11.88
CA THR A 42 -17.96 30.57 -12.08
C THR A 42 -18.79 30.25 -10.84
N GLU A 43 -19.98 30.83 -10.74
CA GLU A 43 -20.90 30.55 -9.62
C GLU A 43 -21.43 29.10 -9.64
N TRP A 44 -21.44 28.45 -10.81
CA TRP A 44 -21.96 27.09 -11.01
C TRP A 44 -20.87 26.01 -11.00
N LEU A 45 -19.58 26.36 -10.89
CA LEU A 45 -18.49 25.38 -10.98
C LEU A 45 -17.44 25.63 -9.91
N THR A 46 -17.16 24.60 -9.10
CA THR A 46 -16.02 24.57 -8.18
C THR A 46 -15.12 23.37 -8.47
N LEU A 47 -13.82 23.62 -8.54
CA LEU A 47 -12.76 22.64 -8.73
C LEU A 47 -11.96 22.47 -7.44
N ARG A 48 -11.65 21.21 -7.09
CA ARG A 48 -10.95 20.85 -5.85
C ARG A 48 -9.83 19.83 -6.11
N PRO A 49 -8.76 20.17 -6.84
CA PRO A 49 -7.62 19.28 -6.97
C PRO A 49 -6.82 19.23 -5.65
N THR A 50 -6.38 18.03 -5.27
CA THR A 50 -5.52 17.81 -4.12
C THR A 50 -4.45 16.79 -4.45
N LYS A 51 -3.27 16.97 -3.87
CA LYS A 51 -2.18 15.99 -3.89
C LYS A 51 -1.59 15.91 -2.50
N GLY A 52 -1.34 14.73 -1.99
CA GLY A 52 -0.69 14.57 -0.70
C GLY A 52 -0.13 13.19 -0.51
N THR A 53 0.61 13.06 0.58
CA THR A 53 1.20 11.79 1.01
C THR A 53 0.69 11.43 2.40
N ALA A 54 0.77 10.16 2.75
CA ALA A 54 0.48 9.65 4.08
C ALA A 54 1.34 8.42 4.36
N PHE A 55 1.39 8.00 5.62
CA PHE A 55 2.13 6.82 6.01
C PHE A 55 1.48 6.07 7.18
N ILE A 56 1.89 4.83 7.37
CA ILE A 56 1.59 4.01 8.55
C ILE A 56 2.91 3.42 9.07
N ALA A 57 3.28 3.75 10.30
CA ALA A 57 4.44 3.14 10.95
C ALA A 57 4.17 1.64 11.27
N PRO A 58 5.20 0.78 11.22
CA PRO A 58 5.09 -0.60 11.68
C PRO A 58 4.67 -0.66 13.16
N SER A 59 3.91 -1.70 13.54
CA SER A 59 3.58 -1.89 14.94
C SER A 59 4.79 -2.36 15.76
N LEU A 60 4.74 -2.19 17.08
CA LEU A 60 5.80 -2.72 17.97
C LEU A 60 5.97 -4.24 17.85
N ASN A 61 4.90 -4.97 17.55
CA ASN A 61 4.99 -6.41 17.30
C ASN A 61 5.68 -6.71 15.96
N ASP A 62 5.39 -5.93 14.91
CA ASP A 62 6.05 -6.11 13.62
C ASP A 62 7.56 -5.91 13.72
N LEU A 63 8.01 -4.97 14.56
CA LEU A 63 9.43 -4.69 14.79
C LEU A 63 10.10 -5.67 15.78
N ASN A 64 9.43 -5.96 16.91
CA ASN A 64 10.07 -6.54 18.10
C ASN A 64 9.44 -7.84 18.60
N ALA A 65 8.56 -8.48 17.84
CA ALA A 65 7.98 -9.76 18.27
C ALA A 65 9.10 -10.77 18.59
N PRO A 66 9.04 -11.41 19.77
CA PRO A 66 10.03 -12.42 20.13
C PRO A 66 9.98 -13.59 19.15
N GLU A 67 11.13 -14.20 18.87
CA GLU A 67 11.19 -15.37 18.02
C GLU A 67 10.35 -16.52 18.63
N ARG A 68 9.40 -17.04 17.86
CA ARG A 68 8.63 -18.24 18.19
C ARG A 68 8.79 -19.25 17.08
N CYS A 69 9.03 -20.51 17.45
CA CYS A 69 9.23 -21.56 16.45
C CYS A 69 8.32 -22.75 16.68
N ASN A 70 7.95 -23.39 15.59
CA ASN A 70 7.25 -24.66 15.53
C ASN A 70 7.89 -25.54 14.45
N LEU A 71 7.43 -26.78 14.34
CA LEU A 71 7.78 -27.64 13.22
C LEU A 71 6.72 -27.46 12.14
N SER A 72 7.18 -27.25 10.91
CA SER A 72 6.32 -27.28 9.72
C SER A 72 6.97 -28.15 8.67
N ASN A 73 6.13 -28.79 7.85
CA ASN A 73 6.61 -29.44 6.66
C ASN A 73 7.04 -28.36 5.65
N LEU A 74 8.23 -28.50 5.07
CA LEU A 74 8.75 -27.61 4.03
C LEU A 74 9.11 -28.45 2.80
N ASP A 75 8.76 -27.93 1.63
CA ASP A 75 9.12 -28.48 0.33
C ASP A 75 10.16 -27.57 -0.30
N ASP A 76 11.42 -28.01 -0.40
CA ASP A 76 12.50 -27.17 -0.91
C ASP A 76 12.60 -27.26 -2.43
N PRO A 77 12.27 -26.22 -3.20
CA PRO A 77 12.42 -26.24 -4.66
C PRO A 77 13.89 -26.33 -5.12
N MET A 78 14.86 -26.17 -4.21
CA MET A 78 16.28 -26.31 -4.51
C MET A 78 16.86 -27.71 -4.24
N SER A 79 16.09 -28.65 -3.68
CA SER A 79 16.58 -29.99 -3.36
C SER A 79 15.45 -31.01 -3.20
N THR A 80 15.77 -32.28 -2.95
CA THR A 80 14.75 -33.29 -2.65
C THR A 80 14.22 -33.23 -1.20
N PHE A 81 14.52 -32.15 -0.48
CA PHE A 81 14.10 -31.99 0.92
C PHE A 81 12.60 -31.76 1.02
N PHE A 82 11.92 -32.77 1.57
CA PHE A 82 10.51 -32.73 1.94
C PHE A 82 10.34 -33.31 3.35
N ALA A 83 10.48 -32.46 4.36
CA ALA A 83 10.50 -32.90 5.75
C ALA A 83 10.06 -31.80 6.72
N TYR A 84 9.88 -32.19 7.99
CA TYR A 84 9.68 -31.22 9.05
C TYR A 84 10.99 -30.49 9.37
N ALA A 85 10.97 -29.17 9.21
CA ALA A 85 12.03 -28.28 9.64
C ALA A 85 11.51 -27.28 10.66
N ARG A 86 12.43 -26.58 11.34
CA ARG A 86 12.08 -25.53 12.29
C ARG A 86 11.62 -24.28 11.54
N ARG A 87 10.33 -23.98 11.60
CA ARG A 87 9.78 -22.69 11.16
C ARG A 87 9.76 -21.73 12.33
N CYS A 88 10.43 -20.59 12.19
CA CYS A 88 10.44 -19.52 13.16
C CYS A 88 9.71 -18.30 12.61
N GLN A 89 9.08 -17.55 13.51
CA GLN A 89 8.52 -16.24 13.23
C GLN A 89 9.09 -15.23 14.22
N ALA A 90 9.58 -14.10 13.73
CA ALA A 90 10.14 -13.03 14.55
C ALA A 90 9.74 -11.65 14.01
N GLY A 91 9.86 -10.63 14.87
CA GLY A 91 9.79 -9.22 14.44
C GLY A 91 10.96 -8.87 13.52
N ASN A 92 10.74 -7.90 12.64
CA ASN A 92 11.71 -7.39 11.70
C ASN A 92 12.03 -5.93 12.05
N PRO A 93 13.17 -5.65 12.70
CA PRO A 93 13.54 -4.29 13.07
C PRO A 93 13.88 -3.39 11.86
N ASN A 94 14.04 -3.98 10.67
CA ASN A 94 14.37 -3.26 9.44
C ASN A 94 13.13 -2.80 8.66
N LEU A 95 11.92 -2.95 9.21
CA LEU A 95 10.72 -2.47 8.53
C LEU A 95 10.72 -0.95 8.39
N THR A 96 10.41 -0.50 7.18
CA THR A 96 10.07 0.88 6.91
C THR A 96 8.56 1.10 7.03
N PRO A 97 8.11 2.34 7.25
CA PRO A 97 6.69 2.65 7.18
C PRO A 97 6.08 2.34 5.81
N GLU A 98 4.81 1.95 5.80
CA GLU A 98 4.00 1.94 4.58
C GLU A 98 3.69 3.38 4.19
N THR A 99 3.75 3.71 2.90
CA THR A 99 3.43 5.05 2.41
C THR A 99 2.31 5.01 1.38
N ALA A 100 1.59 6.13 1.25
CA ALA A 100 0.52 6.31 0.29
C ALA A 100 0.64 7.69 -0.38
N ASP A 101 0.71 7.72 -1.70
CA ASP A 101 0.68 8.92 -2.53
C ASP A 101 -0.71 9.06 -3.14
N THR A 102 -1.42 10.14 -2.81
CA THR A 102 -2.79 10.38 -3.31
C THR A 102 -2.84 11.60 -4.20
N LEU A 103 -3.48 11.46 -5.36
CA LEU A 103 -3.91 12.52 -6.25
C LEU A 103 -5.44 12.47 -6.36
N ALA A 104 -6.12 13.60 -6.17
CA ALA A 104 -7.57 13.70 -6.25
C ALA A 104 -8.01 14.93 -7.03
N TYR A 105 -9.09 14.80 -7.79
CA TYR A 105 -9.75 15.88 -8.51
C TYR A 105 -11.24 15.85 -8.17
N GLY A 106 -11.73 16.90 -7.51
CA GLY A 106 -13.16 17.08 -7.25
C GLY A 106 -13.77 18.17 -8.09
N PHE A 107 -15.01 17.96 -8.53
CA PHE A 107 -15.80 18.91 -9.29
C PHE A 107 -17.17 19.02 -8.63
N THR A 108 -17.58 20.23 -8.28
CA THR A 108 -18.97 20.54 -7.92
C THR A 108 -19.56 21.39 -9.03
N ILE A 109 -20.70 20.95 -9.57
CA ILE A 109 -21.39 21.57 -10.70
C ILE A 109 -22.83 21.87 -10.28
N GLU A 110 -23.22 23.13 -10.35
CA GLU A 110 -24.52 23.65 -9.95
C GLU A 110 -25.15 24.41 -11.14
N PRO A 111 -25.51 23.70 -12.23
CA PRO A 111 -25.78 24.34 -13.53
C PRO A 111 -27.13 25.08 -13.57
N ILE A 112 -28.02 24.78 -12.63
CA ILE A 112 -29.29 25.45 -12.39
C ILE A 112 -29.53 25.48 -10.88
N ASP A 113 -30.41 26.38 -10.44
CA ASP A 113 -30.80 26.45 -9.04
C ASP A 113 -31.27 25.09 -8.51
N ASN A 114 -30.86 24.79 -7.29
CA ASN A 114 -31.20 23.58 -6.55
C ASN A 114 -30.67 22.26 -7.13
N LEU A 115 -29.97 22.25 -8.28
CA LEU A 115 -29.27 21.08 -8.80
C LEU A 115 -27.80 21.15 -8.42
N ARG A 116 -27.32 20.12 -7.73
CA ARG A 116 -25.91 19.94 -7.39
C ARG A 116 -25.43 18.57 -7.86
N ILE A 117 -24.33 18.58 -8.59
CA ILE A 117 -23.63 17.39 -9.07
C ILE A 117 -22.21 17.45 -8.52
N ASP A 118 -21.81 16.46 -7.74
CA ASP A 118 -20.43 16.29 -7.31
C ASP A 118 -19.83 15.09 -8.07
N LEU A 119 -18.70 15.31 -8.73
CA LEU A 119 -17.91 14.29 -9.40
C LEU A 119 -16.49 14.33 -8.82
N ASP A 120 -16.06 13.24 -8.20
CA ASP A 120 -14.74 13.15 -7.60
C ASP A 120 -13.98 11.96 -8.21
N TYR A 121 -12.72 12.17 -8.59
CA TYR A 121 -11.76 11.12 -8.96
C TYR A 121 -10.61 11.13 -7.96
N SER A 122 -10.12 9.95 -7.60
CA SER A 122 -8.89 9.81 -6.84
C SER A 122 -8.08 8.61 -7.30
N GLN A 123 -6.76 8.74 -7.21
CA GLN A 123 -5.79 7.67 -7.37
C GLN A 123 -4.89 7.68 -6.13
N THR A 124 -4.69 6.51 -5.52
CA THR A 124 -3.78 6.33 -4.40
C THR A 124 -2.82 5.18 -4.70
N GLU A 125 -1.53 5.48 -4.74
CA GLU A 125 -0.45 4.50 -4.85
C GLU A 125 0.09 4.18 -3.46
N PHE A 126 -0.05 2.94 -3.03
CA PHE A 126 0.53 2.44 -1.79
C PHE A 126 1.85 1.74 -2.09
N THR A 127 2.88 2.03 -1.30
CA THR A 127 4.22 1.44 -1.41
C THR A 127 4.73 0.93 -0.08
N ASP A 128 5.70 0.01 -0.13
CA ASP A 128 6.33 -0.61 1.04
C ASP A 128 5.33 -1.21 2.04
N ARG A 129 4.22 -1.76 1.53
CA ARG A 129 3.20 -2.36 2.41
C ARG A 129 3.79 -3.55 3.17
N ILE A 130 3.49 -3.61 4.46
CA ILE A 130 3.99 -4.61 5.38
C ILE A 130 3.11 -5.84 5.24
N VAL A 131 3.72 -6.92 4.75
CA VAL A 131 3.04 -8.20 4.53
C VAL A 131 3.83 -9.33 5.16
N SER A 132 3.11 -10.37 5.59
CA SER A 132 3.73 -11.59 6.07
C SER A 132 4.13 -12.48 4.90
N ILE A 133 5.36 -12.97 4.91
CA ILE A 133 5.81 -13.99 3.96
C ILE A 133 5.63 -15.39 4.54
N ASP A 134 5.04 -16.31 3.77
CA ASP A 134 5.00 -17.72 4.14
C ASP A 134 6.36 -18.40 3.88
N PRO A 135 6.82 -19.38 4.70
CA PRO A 135 8.09 -20.06 4.45
C PRO A 135 8.18 -20.71 3.07
N GLN A 136 7.08 -21.27 2.55
CA GLN A 136 7.11 -21.88 1.22
C GLN A 136 7.28 -20.82 0.13
N GLN A 137 6.64 -19.65 0.29
CA GLN A 137 6.84 -18.53 -0.62
C GLN A 137 8.30 -18.06 -0.62
N LEU A 138 8.92 -17.99 0.57
CA LEU A 138 10.32 -17.61 0.71
C LEU A 138 11.26 -18.58 -0.02
N LEU A 139 11.05 -19.89 0.14
CA LEU A 139 11.82 -20.92 -0.56
C LEU A 139 11.66 -20.82 -2.09
N ASN A 140 10.43 -20.58 -2.56
CA ASN A 140 10.15 -20.38 -3.99
C ASN A 140 10.84 -19.12 -4.55
N ILE A 141 10.88 -18.03 -3.77
CA ILE A 141 11.57 -16.79 -4.15
C ILE A 141 13.09 -17.01 -4.21
N ASP A 142 13.67 -17.74 -3.26
CA ASP A 142 15.10 -18.06 -3.29
C ASP A 142 15.44 -18.88 -4.55
N TYR A 143 14.62 -19.87 -4.90
CA TYR A 143 14.78 -20.64 -6.14
C TYR A 143 14.62 -19.79 -7.40
N TYR A 144 13.65 -18.87 -7.41
CA TYR A 144 13.51 -17.90 -8.48
C TYR A 144 14.77 -17.03 -8.63
N ASN A 145 15.31 -16.51 -7.53
CA ASN A 145 16.51 -15.68 -7.54
C ASN A 145 17.75 -16.43 -8.00
N TRP A 146 17.92 -17.68 -7.56
CA TRP A 146 18.97 -18.57 -8.07
C TRP A 146 18.84 -18.79 -9.58
N SER A 147 17.61 -19.05 -10.05
CA SER A 147 17.31 -19.25 -11.46
C SER A 147 17.64 -18.01 -12.31
N GLN A 148 17.27 -16.81 -11.84
CA GLN A 148 17.64 -15.56 -12.49
C GLN A 148 19.15 -15.29 -12.43
N GLY A 149 19.80 -15.57 -11.29
CA GLY A 149 21.23 -15.33 -11.09
C GLY A 149 22.14 -16.26 -11.89
N THR A 150 21.67 -17.47 -12.20
CA THR A 150 22.44 -18.48 -12.94
C THR A 150 22.00 -18.64 -14.40
N GLY A 151 20.79 -18.19 -14.74
CA GLY A 151 20.14 -18.47 -16.02
C GLY A 151 19.59 -19.89 -16.15
N ILE A 152 19.59 -20.68 -15.08
CA ILE A 152 19.12 -22.08 -15.06
C ILE A 152 17.69 -22.12 -14.53
N SER A 153 16.77 -22.76 -15.26
CA SER A 153 15.36 -22.86 -14.83
C SER A 153 14.76 -24.23 -15.15
N GLY A 154 13.63 -24.54 -14.50
CA GLY A 154 12.84 -25.74 -14.78
C GLY A 154 13.40 -27.05 -14.22
N ARG A 155 14.40 -26.99 -13.32
CA ARG A 155 14.95 -28.16 -12.62
C ARG A 155 15.52 -27.76 -11.26
N GLU A 156 15.62 -28.74 -10.38
CA GLU A 156 16.40 -28.61 -9.14
C GLU A 156 17.90 -28.32 -9.45
N PRO A 157 18.57 -27.47 -8.66
CA PRO A 157 20.02 -27.34 -8.65
C PRO A 157 20.71 -28.67 -8.35
N THR A 158 21.88 -28.88 -8.93
CA THR A 158 22.81 -29.91 -8.45
C THR A 158 23.35 -29.52 -7.08
N VAL A 159 23.83 -30.49 -6.29
CA VAL A 159 24.45 -30.22 -4.98
C VAL A 159 25.58 -29.20 -5.07
N ALA A 160 26.38 -29.21 -6.16
CA ALA A 160 27.45 -28.25 -6.38
C ALA A 160 26.93 -26.83 -6.66
N GLU A 161 25.86 -26.70 -7.45
CA GLU A 161 25.21 -25.41 -7.75
C GLU A 161 24.57 -24.81 -6.49
N LEU A 162 23.88 -25.63 -5.70
CA LEU A 162 23.30 -25.21 -4.42
C LEU A 162 24.40 -24.80 -3.43
N THR A 163 25.47 -25.58 -3.34
CA THR A 163 26.62 -25.24 -2.48
C THR A 163 27.21 -23.88 -2.87
N SER A 164 27.37 -23.62 -4.16
CA SER A 164 27.88 -22.34 -4.68
C SER A 164 26.93 -21.18 -4.33
N TRP A 165 25.61 -21.37 -4.46
CA TRP A 165 24.60 -20.37 -4.10
C TRP A 165 24.62 -20.00 -2.61
N VAL A 166 24.75 -21.01 -1.74
CA VAL A 166 24.87 -20.80 -0.30
C VAL A 166 26.18 -20.07 0.03
N GLN A 167 27.30 -20.48 -0.57
CA GLN A 167 28.63 -19.91 -0.30
C GLN A 167 28.82 -18.50 -0.87
N SER A 168 28.08 -18.14 -1.92
CA SER A 168 28.12 -16.78 -2.48
C SER A 168 27.48 -15.74 -1.55
N GLY A 169 26.68 -16.19 -0.57
CA GLY A 169 25.87 -15.32 0.28
C GLY A 169 24.63 -14.76 -0.41
N ALA A 170 24.32 -15.21 -1.63
CA ALA A 170 23.14 -14.75 -2.37
C ALA A 170 21.84 -15.42 -1.91
N GLN A 171 21.93 -16.56 -1.22
CA GLN A 171 20.78 -17.18 -0.57
C GLN A 171 20.13 -16.20 0.43
N ASP A 172 18.79 -16.21 0.47
CA ASP A 172 18.08 -15.47 1.50
C ASP A 172 18.55 -15.90 2.92
N PRO A 173 19.07 -14.98 3.74
CA PRO A 173 19.66 -15.30 5.04
C PRO A 173 18.65 -15.86 6.05
N ARG A 174 17.35 -15.74 5.76
CA ARG A 174 16.28 -16.35 6.55
C ARG A 174 16.21 -17.87 6.39
N ILE A 175 16.78 -18.42 5.32
CA ILE A 175 16.89 -19.86 5.08
C ILE A 175 18.24 -20.34 5.65
N VAL A 176 18.20 -21.25 6.60
CA VAL A 176 19.39 -21.86 7.20
C VAL A 176 19.46 -23.33 6.83
N ARG A 177 20.47 -23.66 6.04
CA ARG A 177 20.79 -25.03 5.61
C ARG A 177 21.88 -25.66 6.47
N SER A 178 21.98 -26.97 6.47
CA SER A 178 23.06 -27.68 7.15
C SER A 178 24.41 -27.41 6.49
N ALA A 179 25.42 -27.09 7.29
CA ALA A 179 26.78 -26.90 6.80
C ALA A 179 27.42 -28.19 6.28
N ALA A 180 26.96 -29.35 6.76
CA ALA A 180 27.44 -30.66 6.31
C ALA A 180 26.73 -31.15 5.03
N ASP A 181 25.50 -30.68 4.80
CA ASP A 181 24.67 -31.07 3.66
C ASP A 181 23.70 -29.91 3.30
N PRO A 182 24.01 -29.10 2.29
CA PRO A 182 23.18 -27.95 1.94
C PRO A 182 21.79 -28.34 1.40
N THR A 183 21.56 -29.62 1.07
CA THR A 183 20.22 -30.08 0.70
C THR A 183 19.28 -30.12 1.91
N GLN A 184 19.79 -30.12 3.15
CA GLN A 184 18.97 -30.17 4.36
C GLN A 184 18.66 -28.77 4.90
N ILE A 185 17.38 -28.42 4.98
CA ILE A 185 16.93 -27.19 5.65
C ILE A 185 16.82 -27.45 7.17
N LEU A 186 17.55 -26.66 7.95
CA LEU A 186 17.50 -26.72 9.42
C LEU A 186 16.45 -25.76 9.98
N ARG A 187 16.38 -24.55 9.42
CA ARG A 187 15.49 -23.49 9.90
C ARG A 187 15.10 -22.54 8.79
N VAL A 188 13.85 -22.08 8.82
CA VAL A 188 13.39 -20.93 8.05
C VAL A 188 12.78 -19.92 9.01
N THR A 189 13.26 -18.68 8.98
CA THR A 189 12.73 -17.59 9.83
C THR A 189 11.93 -16.61 8.97
N VAL A 190 10.61 -16.59 9.14
CA VAL A 190 9.73 -15.63 8.48
C VAL A 190 9.33 -14.50 9.41
N GLY A 191 8.76 -13.45 8.84
CA GLY A 191 8.32 -12.28 9.55
C GLY A 191 7.57 -11.36 8.61
N GLN A 192 7.33 -10.15 9.08
CA GLN A 192 6.82 -9.09 8.24
C GLN A 192 7.92 -8.56 7.31
N SER A 193 7.55 -8.18 6.09
CA SER A 193 8.45 -7.55 5.11
C SER A 193 7.72 -6.48 4.30
N ASN A 194 8.41 -5.40 3.94
CA ASN A 194 7.96 -4.42 2.96
C ASN A 194 8.07 -5.04 1.55
N ALA A 195 6.94 -5.42 0.94
CA ALA A 195 6.97 -6.18 -0.32
C ALA A 195 5.77 -5.98 -1.25
N ALA A 196 4.73 -5.28 -0.81
CA ALA A 196 3.53 -5.06 -1.62
C ALA A 196 3.37 -3.59 -1.98
N ALA A 197 2.95 -3.36 -3.23
CA ALA A 197 2.46 -2.09 -3.70
C ALA A 197 1.07 -2.31 -4.33
N ASN A 198 0.19 -1.34 -4.22
CA ASN A 198 -1.08 -1.39 -4.94
C ASN A 198 -1.54 0.01 -5.32
N ASN A 199 -2.16 0.11 -6.49
CA ASN A 199 -2.76 1.33 -6.99
C ASN A 199 -4.28 1.20 -6.87
N VAL A 200 -4.92 2.16 -6.22
CA VAL A 200 -6.37 2.22 -6.04
C VAL A 200 -6.90 3.45 -6.74
N GLU A 201 -7.83 3.26 -7.68
CA GLU A 201 -8.53 4.33 -8.38
C GLU A 201 -10.00 4.31 -8.01
N ALA A 202 -10.57 5.49 -7.76
CA ALA A 202 -11.97 5.65 -7.42
C ALA A 202 -12.60 6.80 -8.19
N ILE A 203 -13.82 6.59 -8.69
CA ILE A 203 -14.69 7.61 -9.26
C ILE A 203 -15.99 7.61 -8.44
N ASP A 204 -16.38 8.77 -7.94
CA ASP A 204 -17.60 8.99 -7.18
C ASP A 204 -18.47 10.05 -7.87
N LEU A 205 -19.75 9.74 -8.05
CA LEU A 205 -20.76 10.65 -8.59
C LEU A 205 -21.88 10.79 -7.57
N LYS A 206 -22.20 12.02 -7.21
CA LYS A 206 -23.38 12.35 -6.40
C LYS A 206 -24.20 13.39 -7.14
N VAL A 207 -25.52 13.18 -7.17
CA VAL A 207 -26.47 14.11 -7.76
C VAL A 207 -27.55 14.39 -6.72
N ARG A 208 -27.80 15.67 -6.46
CA ARG A 208 -28.87 16.14 -5.59
C ARG A 208 -29.68 17.20 -6.31
N TYR A 209 -31.00 17.07 -6.28
CA TYR A 209 -31.91 18.10 -6.77
C TYR A 209 -32.99 18.39 -5.73
N GLN A 210 -33.22 19.66 -5.43
CA GLN A 210 -34.28 20.10 -4.53
C GLN A 210 -35.39 20.81 -5.32
N PHE A 211 -36.58 20.22 -5.32
CA PHE A 211 -37.78 20.81 -5.89
C PHE A 211 -38.41 21.70 -4.83
N ASP A 212 -38.61 22.98 -5.12
CA ASP A 212 -39.59 23.76 -4.39
C ASP A 212 -40.98 23.43 -4.95
N LEU A 213 -41.90 22.99 -4.09
CA LEU A 213 -43.25 22.67 -4.54
C LEU A 213 -44.08 23.93 -4.84
N GLY A 214 -43.64 25.10 -4.36
CA GLY A 214 -44.20 26.40 -4.78
C GLY A 214 -44.07 26.65 -6.28
N ASP A 215 -42.97 26.20 -6.91
CA ASP A 215 -42.74 26.37 -8.35
C ASP A 215 -43.80 25.64 -9.23
N ILE A 216 -44.52 24.67 -8.67
CA ILE A 216 -45.61 23.93 -9.34
C ILE A 216 -46.99 24.26 -8.76
N GLY A 217 -47.12 25.35 -7.99
CA GLY A 217 -48.38 25.83 -7.44
C GLY A 217 -48.82 25.14 -6.15
N LEU A 218 -47.88 24.55 -5.40
CA LEU A 218 -48.11 23.96 -4.08
C LEU A 218 -47.33 24.76 -3.01
N ASP A 219 -47.58 26.07 -2.95
CA ASP A 219 -46.81 27.07 -2.17
C ASP A 219 -46.64 26.75 -0.67
N ASP A 220 -47.56 25.97 -0.07
CA ASP A 220 -47.53 25.61 1.36
C ASP A 220 -46.93 24.21 1.65
N TRP A 221 -46.49 23.48 0.61
CA TRP A 221 -46.04 22.09 0.75
C TRP A 221 -44.53 21.96 0.98
N GLY A 222 -43.79 23.08 0.91
CA GLY A 222 -42.34 23.10 1.12
C GLY A 222 -41.57 22.47 -0.04
N SER A 223 -40.42 21.84 0.25
CA SER A 223 -39.53 21.30 -0.79
C SER A 223 -39.34 19.79 -0.72
N ILE A 224 -39.18 19.13 -1.87
CA ILE A 224 -38.78 17.71 -1.98
C ILE A 224 -37.32 17.64 -2.43
N THR A 225 -36.48 16.85 -1.75
CA THR A 225 -35.11 16.57 -2.22
C THR A 225 -34.99 15.17 -2.78
N LEU A 226 -34.46 15.05 -4.00
CA LEU A 226 -34.01 13.80 -4.59
C LEU A 226 -32.48 13.74 -4.54
N GLN A 227 -31.94 12.58 -4.17
CA GLN A 227 -30.51 12.34 -4.12
C GLN A 227 -30.16 10.96 -4.69
N GLY A 228 -29.07 10.88 -5.44
CA GLY A 228 -28.49 9.65 -5.97
C GLY A 228 -26.97 9.68 -5.86
N ALA A 229 -26.37 8.52 -5.63
CA ALA A 229 -24.92 8.37 -5.56
C ALA A 229 -24.47 7.06 -6.24
N ALA A 230 -23.31 7.09 -6.88
CA ALA A 230 -22.67 5.94 -7.50
C ALA A 230 -21.15 6.03 -7.35
N THR A 231 -20.52 4.92 -6.96
CA THR A 231 -19.07 4.84 -6.77
C THR A 231 -18.52 3.65 -7.55
N LYS A 232 -17.44 3.86 -8.30
CA LYS A 232 -16.66 2.82 -8.95
C LYS A 232 -15.24 2.81 -8.37
N LEU A 233 -14.72 1.62 -8.05
CA LEU A 233 -13.40 1.43 -7.48
C LEU A 233 -12.65 0.35 -8.27
N ASP A 234 -11.46 0.66 -8.76
CA ASP A 234 -10.55 -0.24 -9.46
C ASP A 234 -9.27 -0.40 -8.63
N VAL A 235 -8.81 -1.64 -8.40
CA VAL A 235 -7.62 -1.95 -7.59
C VAL A 235 -6.65 -2.82 -8.37
N TRP A 236 -5.39 -2.41 -8.39
CA TRP A 236 -4.30 -3.12 -9.03
C TRP A 236 -3.24 -3.46 -7.98
N GLU A 237 -3.00 -4.75 -7.74
CA GLU A 237 -1.99 -5.21 -6.79
C GLU A 237 -0.71 -5.66 -7.52
N TYR A 238 0.43 -5.18 -7.02
CA TYR A 238 1.75 -5.56 -7.47
C TYR A 238 2.55 -6.07 -6.27
N GLN A 239 2.85 -7.37 -6.24
CA GLN A 239 3.78 -7.92 -5.26
C GLN A 239 5.18 -7.92 -5.86
N LYS A 240 6.06 -7.07 -5.32
CA LYS A 240 7.48 -7.05 -5.66
C LYS A 240 8.25 -7.21 -4.37
N PHE A 241 8.65 -8.44 -4.07
CA PHE A 241 9.51 -8.72 -2.92
C PHE A 241 10.83 -7.95 -3.10
N VAL A 242 11.02 -6.92 -2.28
CA VAL A 242 12.29 -6.21 -2.20
C VAL A 242 13.27 -7.15 -1.51
N GLN A 243 14.37 -7.49 -2.19
CA GLN A 243 15.48 -8.19 -1.55
C GLN A 243 16.03 -7.30 -0.43
N ILE A 244 15.97 -7.78 0.81
CA ILE A 244 16.64 -7.14 1.94
C ILE A 244 18.14 -7.38 1.72
N GLN A 245 18.88 -6.33 1.36
CA GLN A 245 20.34 -6.35 1.31
C GLN A 245 20.95 -6.29 2.71
#